data_AF-A0A1L7GJ23-F1
#
_entry.id   AF-A0A1L7GJ23-F1
#
_cell.length_a   1.000
_cell.length_b   1.000
_cell.length_c   1.000
_cell.angle_alpha   90.00
_cell.angle_beta   90.00
_cell.angle_gamma   90.00
#
_symmetry.space_group_name_H-M   'P 1'
#
loop_
_entity.id
_entity.type
_entity.pdbx_description
1 polymer ?
#
loop_
_entity_poly.entity_id
_entity_poly.type
_entity_poly.pdbx_seq_one_letter_code
_entity_poly.pdbx_strand_id
1 'polypeptide(L)'
;MASDEGLAGISRVTVFAMFGVVFGYATHHLDLRRIGDVAVVGPLTPGAEWPRLWQMARHCGRPTAGETELAQWVLTQATRAFVCGSDRITQFQEQGWKLEPGGKRVRFESTYANRDQLWTGNLTVEGLTPGQVARRPAIYTV
;
A
#
# COMPACT_ATOMS: atom_id res chain seq x y z
N MET A 1 -11.12 -4.95 -20.19
CA MET A 1 -10.71 -3.56 -19.90
C MET A 1 -11.03 -3.32 -18.44
N ALA A 2 -10.03 -3.41 -17.56
CA ALA A 2 -10.24 -3.13 -16.15
C ALA A 2 -10.51 -1.64 -16.04
N SER A 3 -11.69 -1.25 -15.52
CA SER A 3 -12.03 0.15 -15.38
C SER A 3 -10.94 0.84 -14.57
N ASP A 4 -10.44 1.94 -15.13
CA ASP A 4 -9.50 2.89 -14.54
C ASP A 4 -10.21 3.70 -13.44
N GLU A 5 -11.10 3.05 -12.70
CA GLU A 5 -11.89 3.63 -11.65
C GLU A 5 -11.08 3.57 -10.35
N GLY A 6 -11.08 4.69 -9.64
CA GLY A 6 -10.55 4.75 -8.30
C GLY A 6 -11.31 3.82 -7.36
N LEU A 7 -10.74 3.57 -6.20
CA LEU A 7 -11.34 2.74 -5.16
C LEU A 7 -11.56 3.58 -3.91
N ALA A 8 -12.61 3.32 -3.15
CA ALA A 8 -12.80 3.95 -1.84
C ALA A 8 -13.40 2.93 -0.88
N GLY A 9 -13.14 3.12 0.40
CA GLY A 9 -13.66 2.25 1.43
C GLY A 9 -13.49 2.81 2.82
N ILE A 10 -14.10 2.12 3.78
CA ILE A 10 -13.90 2.32 5.20
C ILE A 10 -13.40 0.99 5.74
N SER A 11 -12.21 0.98 6.32
CA SER A 11 -11.62 -0.24 6.88
C SER A 11 -10.58 0.11 7.93
N ARG A 12 -9.94 -0.93 8.50
CA ARG A 12 -8.68 -0.74 9.20
C ARG A 12 -7.64 -0.14 8.24
N VAL A 13 -6.91 0.86 8.72
CA VAL A 13 -5.80 1.49 7.98
C VAL A 13 -4.55 1.50 8.84
N THR A 14 -3.46 0.97 8.31
CA THR A 14 -2.14 1.05 8.94
C THR A 14 -1.28 2.05 8.19
N VAL A 15 -0.73 3.03 8.92
CA VAL A 15 0.18 4.05 8.38
C VAL A 15 1.59 3.74 8.85
N PHE A 16 2.53 3.68 7.92
CA PHE A 16 3.90 3.26 8.21
C PHE A 16 4.92 4.00 7.35
N ALA A 17 6.15 4.09 7.84
CA ALA A 17 7.25 4.69 7.10
C ALA A 17 8.10 3.61 6.42
N MET A 18 8.59 3.92 5.23
CA MET A 18 9.56 3.09 4.53
C MET A 18 10.43 4.00 3.67
N PHE A 19 11.75 3.93 3.88
CA PHE A 19 12.74 4.75 3.18
C PHE A 19 12.39 6.25 3.15
N GLY A 20 11.93 6.76 4.29
CA GLY A 20 11.58 8.16 4.48
C GLY A 20 10.22 8.58 3.91
N VAL A 21 9.52 7.71 3.18
CA VAL A 21 8.17 7.96 2.66
C VAL A 21 7.15 7.27 3.57
N VAL A 22 6.04 7.95 3.85
CA VAL A 22 4.91 7.40 4.58
C VAL A 22 3.94 6.76 3.60
N PHE A 23 3.49 5.56 3.92
CA PHE A 23 2.52 4.78 3.16
C PHE A 23 1.32 4.41 4.04
N GLY A 24 0.16 4.28 3.39
CA GLY A 24 -1.02 3.69 4.00
C GLY A 24 -1.23 2.27 3.45
N TYR A 25 -1.70 1.39 4.31
CA TYR A 25 -2.16 0.04 3.97
C TYR A 25 -3.59 -0.15 4.46
N ALA A 26 -4.47 -0.50 3.54
CA ALA A 26 -5.86 -0.85 3.78
C ALA A 26 -6.22 -2.17 3.10
N THR A 27 -7.39 -2.69 3.41
CA THR A 27 -7.94 -3.89 2.76
C THR A 27 -9.30 -3.58 2.17
N HIS A 28 -9.58 -4.18 1.02
CA HIS A 28 -10.88 -4.12 0.37
C HIS A 28 -11.29 -5.51 -0.10
N HIS A 29 -12.57 -5.70 -0.35
CA HIS A 29 -13.07 -6.93 -0.96
C HIS A 29 -13.39 -6.67 -2.43
N LEU A 30 -13.30 -7.70 -3.29
CA LEU A 30 -13.62 -7.52 -4.72
C LEU A 30 -15.10 -7.30 -4.99
N ASP A 31 -15.97 -7.76 -4.08
CA ASP A 31 -17.41 -7.65 -4.23
C ASP A 31 -18.13 -7.50 -2.88
N LEU A 32 -19.45 -7.26 -2.96
CA LEU A 32 -20.34 -7.16 -1.81
C LEU A 32 -20.50 -8.46 -1.03
N ARG A 33 -20.17 -9.61 -1.65
CA ARG A 33 -20.19 -10.92 -0.99
C ARG A 33 -18.95 -11.12 -0.12
N ARG A 34 -18.02 -10.14 -0.14
CA ARG A 34 -16.73 -10.16 0.55
C ARG A 34 -15.84 -11.30 0.07
N ILE A 35 -15.97 -11.67 -1.20
CA ILE A 35 -15.17 -12.72 -1.82
C ILE A 35 -13.94 -12.07 -2.45
N GLY A 36 -12.77 -12.58 -2.06
CA GLY A 36 -11.48 -12.13 -2.54
C GLY A 36 -10.98 -10.88 -1.83
N ASP A 37 -9.74 -10.94 -1.32
CA ASP A 37 -9.16 -9.88 -0.51
C ASP A 37 -8.11 -9.08 -1.29
N VAL A 38 -8.31 -7.78 -1.35
CA VAL A 38 -7.44 -6.82 -2.02
C VAL A 38 -6.62 -6.08 -0.96
N ALA A 39 -5.30 -6.13 -1.09
CA ALA A 39 -4.43 -5.18 -0.41
C ALA A 39 -4.42 -3.86 -1.17
N VAL A 40 -4.64 -2.75 -0.46
CA VAL A 40 -4.53 -1.40 -1.01
C VAL A 40 -3.35 -0.71 -0.36
N VAL A 41 -2.37 -0.26 -1.15
CA VAL A 41 -1.17 0.42 -0.65
C VAL A 41 -0.88 1.67 -1.47
N GLY A 42 -0.65 2.80 -0.82
CA GLY A 42 -0.27 4.03 -1.52
C GLY A 42 0.49 4.99 -0.63
N PRO A 43 1.24 5.93 -1.23
CA PRO A 43 1.95 6.96 -0.47
C PRO A 43 0.95 7.92 0.17
N LEU A 44 1.34 8.44 1.33
CA LEU A 44 0.63 9.49 2.08
C LEU A 44 1.50 10.73 2.26
N THR A 45 2.82 10.64 2.07
CA THR A 45 3.69 11.80 2.13
C THR A 45 3.39 12.77 0.99
N PRO A 46 3.17 14.06 1.28
CA PRO A 46 2.94 15.06 0.23
C PRO A 46 4.04 15.07 -0.83
N GLY A 47 3.64 15.05 -2.10
CA GLY A 47 4.54 15.02 -3.27
C GLY A 47 5.17 13.66 -3.58
N ALA A 48 4.84 12.60 -2.83
CA ALA A 48 5.23 11.24 -3.17
C ALA A 48 4.11 10.56 -3.97
N GLU A 49 4.46 10.05 -5.15
CA GLU A 49 3.53 9.37 -6.06
C GLU A 49 3.69 7.85 -5.99
N TRP A 50 2.62 7.12 -6.26
CA TRP A 50 2.62 5.65 -6.14
C TRP A 50 3.70 4.91 -6.95
N PRO A 51 4.22 5.40 -8.11
CA PRO A 51 5.33 4.74 -8.81
C PRO A 51 6.61 4.64 -7.96
N ARG A 52 6.77 5.53 -6.97
CA ARG A 52 7.91 5.51 -6.04
C ARG A 52 7.97 4.21 -5.24
N LEU A 53 6.82 3.66 -4.85
CA LEU A 53 6.74 2.36 -4.16
C LEU A 53 7.33 1.23 -5.01
N TRP A 54 7.03 1.24 -6.31
CA TRP A 54 7.54 0.26 -7.26
C TRP A 54 9.02 0.45 -7.59
N GLN A 55 9.51 1.70 -7.59
CA GLN A 55 10.94 1.97 -7.67
C GLN A 55 11.68 1.36 -6.48
N MET A 56 11.17 1.54 -5.26
CA MET A 56 11.74 0.94 -4.05
C MET A 56 11.75 -0.59 -4.12
N ALA A 57 10.64 -1.19 -4.56
CA ALA A 57 10.55 -2.64 -4.74
C ALA A 57 11.59 -3.17 -5.73
N ARG A 58 11.79 -2.47 -6.87
CA ARG A 58 12.81 -2.85 -7.86
C ARG A 58 14.22 -2.73 -7.32
N HIS A 59 14.52 -1.67 -6.57
CA HIS A 59 15.83 -1.46 -5.99
C HIS A 59 16.16 -2.51 -4.91
N CYS A 60 15.19 -2.87 -4.09
CA CYS A 60 15.37 -3.83 -3.00
C CYS A 60 15.21 -5.29 -3.44
N GLY A 61 14.67 -5.52 -4.64
CA GLY A 61 14.49 -6.84 -5.24
C GLY A 61 15.72 -7.31 -5.99
N ARG A 62 15.70 -8.58 -6.42
CA ARG A 62 16.71 -9.11 -7.36
C ARG A 62 16.52 -8.47 -8.75
N PRO A 63 17.59 -8.30 -9.56
CA PRO A 63 17.49 -7.66 -10.88
C PRO A 63 16.50 -8.32 -11.84
N THR A 64 16.26 -9.63 -11.70
CA THR A 64 15.35 -10.42 -12.54
C THR A 64 13.94 -10.54 -11.97
N ALA A 65 13.60 -9.77 -10.91
CA ALA A 65 12.31 -9.90 -10.25
C ALA A 65 11.16 -9.52 -11.19
N GLY A 66 10.23 -10.45 -11.37
CA GLY A 66 9.00 -10.22 -12.10
C GLY A 66 8.03 -9.32 -11.31
N GLU A 67 6.98 -8.87 -11.99
CA GLU A 67 5.97 -7.99 -11.39
C GLU A 67 5.30 -8.56 -10.14
N THR A 68 4.99 -9.86 -10.16
CA THR A 68 4.40 -10.58 -9.02
C THR A 68 5.34 -10.56 -7.80
N GLU A 69 6.64 -10.77 -8.01
CA GLU A 69 7.62 -10.76 -6.91
C GLU A 69 7.78 -9.37 -6.31
N LEU A 70 7.75 -8.32 -7.14
CA LEU A 70 7.78 -6.93 -6.68
C LEU A 70 6.51 -6.58 -5.89
N ALA A 71 5.34 -7.07 -6.34
CA ALA A 71 4.09 -6.91 -5.60
C ALA A 71 4.11 -7.64 -4.25
N GLN A 72 4.66 -8.86 -4.21
CA GLN A 72 4.87 -9.61 -2.96
C GLN A 72 5.81 -8.87 -2.01
N TRP A 73 6.88 -8.24 -2.52
CA TRP A 73 7.75 -7.41 -1.72
C TRP A 73 6.99 -6.23 -1.09
N VAL A 74 6.20 -5.50 -1.88
CA VAL A 74 5.37 -4.38 -1.38
C VAL A 74 4.41 -4.86 -0.29
N LEU A 75 3.69 -5.94 -0.55
CA LEU A 75 2.73 -6.51 0.40
C LEU A 75 3.41 -7.03 1.67
N THR A 76 4.64 -7.54 1.55
CA THR A 76 5.46 -7.95 2.71
C THR A 76 5.74 -6.76 3.62
N GLN A 77 6.14 -5.60 3.07
CA GLN A 77 6.43 -4.41 3.88
C GLN A 77 5.17 -3.90 4.60
N ALA A 78 4.05 -3.81 3.87
CA ALA A 78 2.76 -3.43 4.45
C ALA A 78 2.31 -4.41 5.56
N THR A 79 2.48 -5.72 5.33
CA THR A 79 2.13 -6.75 6.30
C THR A 79 3.00 -6.70 7.55
N ARG A 80 4.31 -6.44 7.42
CA ARG A 80 5.22 -6.25 8.56
C ARG A 80 4.82 -5.05 9.42
N ALA A 81 4.42 -3.95 8.80
CA ALA A 81 3.90 -2.80 9.53
C ALA A 81 2.55 -3.11 10.22
N PHE A 82 1.66 -3.81 9.52
CA PHE A 82 0.34 -4.20 10.03
C PHE A 82 0.41 -5.16 11.22
N VAL A 83 1.12 -6.28 11.06
CA VAL A 83 1.18 -7.39 12.03
C VAL A 83 2.20 -7.11 13.12
N CYS A 84 3.43 -6.74 12.76
CA CYS A 84 4.54 -6.62 13.71
C CYS A 84 4.75 -5.19 14.21
N GLY A 85 4.11 -4.19 13.60
CA GLY A 85 4.30 -2.78 13.97
C GLY A 85 5.60 -2.16 13.48
N SER A 86 6.32 -2.79 12.53
CA SER A 86 7.57 -2.23 11.97
C SER A 86 7.31 -0.85 11.38
N ASP A 87 8.01 0.16 11.88
CA ASP A 87 7.94 1.55 11.39
C ASP A 87 6.50 2.11 11.34
N ARG A 88 5.61 1.54 12.14
CA ARG A 88 4.21 1.93 12.20
C ARG A 88 4.08 3.28 12.90
N ILE A 89 3.45 4.22 12.21
CA ILE A 89 3.18 5.57 12.71
C ILE A 89 1.85 5.59 13.46
N THR A 90 0.81 4.98 12.88
CA THR A 90 -0.50 4.86 13.50
C THR A 90 -1.31 3.72 12.88
N GLN A 91 -2.34 3.28 13.57
CA GLN A 91 -3.30 2.29 13.08
C GLN A 91 -4.71 2.69 13.51
N PHE A 92 -5.58 2.86 12.52
CA PHE A 92 -7.01 3.13 12.73
C PHE A 92 -7.78 1.84 12.60
N GLN A 93 -8.73 1.58 13.50
CA GLN A 93 -9.58 0.39 13.40
C GLN A 93 -10.60 0.51 12.28
N GLU A 94 -11.10 1.73 12.03
CA GLU A 94 -12.08 2.05 11.01
C GLU A 94 -11.82 3.49 10.54
N GLN A 95 -11.41 3.66 9.28
CA GLN A 95 -11.11 4.97 8.69
C GLN A 95 -11.44 4.98 7.21
N GLY A 96 -12.02 6.08 6.74
CA GLY A 96 -12.25 6.35 5.32
C GLY A 96 -10.94 6.52 4.56
N TRP A 97 -10.87 5.90 3.38
CA TRP A 97 -9.74 6.01 2.47
C TRP A 97 -10.21 6.00 1.02
N LYS A 98 -9.39 6.60 0.15
CA LYS A 98 -9.61 6.67 -1.30
C LYS A 98 -8.30 6.42 -2.04
N LEU A 99 -8.33 5.50 -2.99
CA LEU A 99 -7.29 5.24 -3.98
C LEU A 99 -7.70 5.89 -5.31
N GLU A 100 -6.85 6.74 -5.87
CA GLU A 100 -7.12 7.37 -7.16
C GLU A 100 -6.99 6.40 -8.35
N PRO A 101 -7.65 6.70 -9.49
CA PRO A 101 -7.37 6.10 -10.80
C PRO A 101 -5.89 6.07 -11.21
N GLY A 102 -5.55 5.30 -12.25
CA GLY A 102 -4.23 5.28 -12.87
C GLY A 102 -3.16 4.50 -12.09
N GLY A 103 -3.57 3.78 -11.05
CA GLY A 103 -2.72 2.92 -10.24
C GLY A 103 -2.32 1.61 -10.93
N LYS A 104 -1.60 0.76 -10.19
CA LYS A 104 -1.18 -0.58 -10.64
C LYS A 104 -1.85 -1.68 -9.83
N ARG A 105 -2.41 -2.67 -10.53
CA ARG A 105 -3.10 -3.83 -9.95
C ARG A 105 -2.37 -5.11 -10.33
N VAL A 106 -2.09 -5.95 -9.36
CA VAL A 106 -1.46 -7.26 -9.55
C VAL A 106 -2.33 -8.32 -8.90
N ARG A 107 -2.68 -9.36 -9.65
CA ARG A 107 -3.34 -10.56 -9.14
C ARG A 107 -2.29 -11.61 -8.83
N PHE A 108 -2.39 -12.24 -7.67
CA PHE A 108 -1.54 -13.37 -7.31
C PHE A 108 -2.13 -14.68 -7.83
N GLU A 109 -1.28 -15.61 -8.27
CA GLU A 109 -1.71 -16.95 -8.74
C GLU A 109 -2.30 -17.78 -7.60
N SER A 110 -1.70 -17.67 -6.42
CA SER A 110 -2.21 -18.17 -5.14
C SER A 110 -2.28 -17.02 -4.15
N THR A 111 -3.18 -17.09 -3.17
CA THR A 111 -3.26 -16.11 -2.08
C THR A 111 -1.87 -15.87 -1.45
N TYR A 112 -1.46 -14.61 -1.37
CA TYR A 112 -0.21 -14.20 -0.73
C TYR A 112 -0.52 -13.29 0.45
N ALA A 113 0.01 -13.61 1.64
CA ALA A 113 -0.33 -12.92 2.88
C ALA A 113 -1.86 -12.74 3.10
N ASN A 114 -2.64 -13.78 2.74
CA ASN A 114 -4.11 -13.78 2.75
C ASN A 114 -4.75 -12.73 1.82
N ARG A 115 -4.10 -12.37 0.72
CA ARG A 115 -4.62 -11.45 -0.30
C ARG A 115 -4.55 -12.09 -1.67
N ASP A 116 -5.58 -11.87 -2.47
CA ASP A 116 -5.66 -12.31 -3.87
C ASP A 116 -5.07 -11.28 -4.82
N GLN A 117 -5.10 -10.00 -4.42
CA GLN A 117 -4.61 -8.90 -5.26
C GLN A 117 -3.90 -7.83 -4.44
N LEU A 118 -2.96 -7.14 -5.08
CA LEU A 118 -2.38 -5.88 -4.62
C LEU A 118 -2.79 -4.77 -5.57
N TRP A 119 -3.39 -3.72 -5.02
CA TRP A 119 -3.73 -2.48 -5.71
C TRP A 119 -2.90 -1.36 -5.12
N THR A 120 -2.19 -0.65 -6.00
CA THR A 120 -1.39 0.52 -5.64
C THR A 120 -1.83 1.73 -6.44
N GLY A 121 -1.73 2.90 -5.85
CA GLY A 121 -2.22 4.16 -6.41
C GLY A 121 -2.00 5.28 -5.42
N ASN A 122 -2.32 6.52 -5.80
CA ASN A 122 -2.27 7.64 -4.87
C ASN A 122 -3.39 7.46 -3.85
N LEU A 123 -3.01 7.38 -2.57
CA LEU A 123 -3.91 7.05 -1.49
C LEU A 123 -4.15 8.30 -0.65
N THR A 124 -5.41 8.58 -0.36
CA THR A 124 -5.82 9.51 0.67
C THR A 124 -6.45 8.73 1.82
N VAL A 125 -6.15 9.12 3.05
CA VAL A 125 -6.77 8.59 4.27
C VAL A 125 -7.26 9.77 5.09
N GLU A 126 -8.52 9.71 5.50
CA GLU A 126 -9.14 10.78 6.28
C GLU A 126 -8.54 10.86 7.70
N GLY A 127 -8.59 12.05 8.30
CA GLY A 127 -8.19 12.25 9.71
C GLY A 127 -6.69 12.21 9.99
N LEU A 128 -5.82 12.11 8.98
CA LEU A 128 -4.38 12.18 9.18
C LEU A 128 -3.90 13.59 9.53
N THR A 129 -3.04 13.69 10.54
CA THR A 129 -2.35 14.93 10.88
C THR A 129 -1.14 15.17 9.97
N PRO A 130 -0.71 16.43 9.75
CA PRO A 130 0.50 16.72 8.99
C PRO A 130 1.74 15.99 9.51
N GLY A 131 1.86 15.84 10.84
CA GLY A 131 2.97 15.13 11.48
C GLY A 131 2.97 13.61 11.22
N GLN A 132 1.82 13.01 10.90
CA GLN A 132 1.72 11.58 10.57
C GLN A 132 2.14 11.30 9.13
N VAL A 133 1.92 12.24 8.21
CA VAL A 133 2.28 12.10 6.78
C VAL A 133 3.63 12.71 6.41
N ALA A 134 4.22 13.50 7.31
CA ALA A 134 5.51 14.13 7.10
C ALA A 134 6.60 13.11 6.74
N ARG A 135 7.48 13.52 5.83
CA ARG A 135 8.67 12.74 5.44
C ARG A 135 9.47 12.35 6.67
N ARG A 136 9.94 11.11 6.73
CA ARG A 136 10.76 10.61 7.84
C ARG A 136 12.25 10.65 7.50
N PRO A 137 13.13 10.86 8.49
CA PRO A 137 14.54 10.59 8.31
C PRO A 137 14.73 9.14 7.83
N ALA A 138 15.60 8.94 6.83
CA ALA A 138 15.89 7.63 6.29
C ALA A 138 17.41 7.40 6.31
N ILE A 139 17.83 6.24 6.80
CA ILE A 139 19.24 5.83 6.79
C ILE A 139 19.65 5.37 5.37
N TYR A 140 18.68 4.90 4.58
CA TYR A 140 18.89 4.43 3.21
C TYR A 140 18.14 5.30 2.21
N THR A 141 18.85 5.81 1.20
CA THR A 141 18.28 6.48 0.02
C THR A 141 18.18 5.49 -1.14
N VAL A 142 16.94 5.27 -1.59
CA VAL A 142 16.55 4.37 -2.70
C VAL A 142 16.19 5.14 -3.96
#